data_AF-A0A5C5XJD1-F1
#
_entry.id   AF-A0A5C5XJD1-F1
#
_cell.length_a   1.000
_cell.length_b   1.000
_cell.length_c   1.000
_cell.angle_alpha   90.00
_cell.angle_beta   90.00
_cell.angle_gamma   90.00
#
_symmetry.space_group_name_H-M   'P 1'
#
loop_
_entity.id
_entity.type
_entity.pdbx_description
1 polymer ?
#
loop_
_entity_poly.entity_id
_entity_poly.type
_entity_poly.pdbx_seq_one_letter_code
_entity_poly.pdbx_strand_id
1 'polypeptide(L)'
;MSHCPDDNLLIEVLQGTISSSDLQELEPHLSDCEACQSRMEKLSEQTETIKTVLNLDHETSHPQWETHIADRIAAAIAENGLKRIAKTGFMPAVEGYEIESIIAHGGMGIVYLARQINADRKVALKMMLYGQQADVEEVQRFQIEAQAAAKLTHQFIVPVFDVGVSDGQHYFSMGFISGTSLKELLQNGLLPTREAAEMIRKISAAIAYAHEEGIVHRDLKPGNILVDHHGDPHVTDFGLAKQVNQNDQLTKTGQVIGTPSFMSPEQARGQVSEIGTLSDVYSIGALLYATLTGRPPFQSDNAVKTIMQVIEDPPVSPRVLNPEVSRDLETICLKCLEKNPASRYQSAEELKLELKRYLDGLPILARPVSAPVKLWRWCVRKPALAGMMVSVVVSLLIGTAVSTYFAILANQRAERADEGIRVALTSLETIIETVQRKLYQVPGASKIRRDLLKVVDSILKCTGFGFEQFVW
;
A
#
# COMPACT_ATOMS: atom_id res chain seq x y z
N MET A 1 44.97 24.72 -30.08
CA MET A 1 45.09 25.28 -28.71
C MET A 1 46.43 24.87 -28.10
N SER A 2 47.09 25.73 -27.31
CA SER A 2 48.40 25.43 -26.67
C SER A 2 48.29 24.85 -25.25
N HIS A 3 47.07 24.73 -24.71
CA HIS A 3 46.79 24.22 -23.38
C HIS A 3 45.72 23.14 -23.46
N CYS A 4 45.87 22.09 -22.64
CA CYS A 4 44.92 21.00 -22.57
C CYS A 4 43.61 21.46 -21.92
N PRO A 5 42.44 21.02 -22.43
CA PRO A 5 41.15 21.27 -21.80
C PRO A 5 41.04 20.66 -20.39
N ASP A 6 40.12 21.20 -19.61
CA ASP A 6 39.78 20.67 -18.29
C ASP A 6 38.91 19.40 -18.39
N ASP A 7 38.76 18.69 -17.27
CA ASP A 7 38.03 17.42 -17.25
C ASP A 7 36.53 17.59 -17.54
N ASN A 8 35.93 18.75 -17.26
CA ASN A 8 34.51 18.99 -17.54
C ASN A 8 34.27 19.06 -19.05
N LEU A 9 35.13 19.77 -19.78
CA LEU A 9 35.04 19.87 -21.22
C LEU A 9 35.33 18.51 -21.91
N LEU A 10 36.27 17.72 -21.37
CA LEU A 10 36.51 16.35 -21.84
C LEU A 10 35.32 15.40 -21.57
N ILE A 11 34.62 15.59 -20.45
CA ILE A 11 33.39 14.85 -20.14
C ILE A 11 32.26 15.24 -21.10
N GLU A 12 32.09 16.53 -21.41
CA GLU A 12 31.11 17.00 -22.40
C GLU A 12 31.38 16.44 -23.80
N VAL A 13 32.66 16.31 -24.18
CA VAL A 13 33.06 15.63 -25.42
C VAL A 13 32.69 14.14 -25.38
N LEU A 14 33.00 13.42 -24.28
CA LEU A 14 32.66 12.00 -24.13
C LEU A 14 31.14 11.74 -24.09
N GLN A 15 30.36 12.71 -23.63
CA GLN A 15 28.90 12.65 -23.53
C GLN A 15 28.18 13.19 -24.77
N GLY A 16 28.91 13.79 -25.72
CA GLY A 16 28.34 14.37 -26.94
C GLY A 16 27.49 15.63 -26.69
N THR A 17 27.69 16.31 -25.57
CA THR A 17 26.92 17.49 -25.14
C THR A 17 27.61 18.82 -25.43
N ILE A 18 28.85 18.78 -25.93
CA ILE A 18 29.63 19.96 -26.32
C ILE A 18 29.06 20.62 -27.59
N SER A 19 29.17 21.95 -27.70
CA SER A 19 28.70 22.69 -28.88
C SER A 19 29.47 22.32 -30.14
N SER A 20 28.83 22.39 -31.31
CA SER A 20 29.46 22.02 -32.58
C SER A 20 30.61 22.96 -32.98
N SER A 21 30.59 24.22 -32.56
CA SER A 21 31.70 25.16 -32.75
C SER A 21 32.90 24.84 -31.87
N ASP A 22 32.67 24.49 -30.61
CA ASP A 22 33.76 24.19 -29.66
C ASP A 22 34.39 22.83 -29.97
N LEU A 23 33.59 21.85 -30.41
CA LEU A 23 34.08 20.54 -30.84
C LEU A 23 35.01 20.66 -32.06
N GLN A 24 34.65 21.52 -33.03
CA GLN A 24 35.45 21.73 -34.25
C GLN A 24 36.80 22.41 -33.97
N GLU A 25 36.89 23.21 -32.89
CA GLU A 25 38.16 23.80 -32.43
C GLU A 25 39.01 22.83 -31.60
N LEU A 26 38.39 21.89 -30.89
CA LEU A 26 39.05 20.92 -29.99
C LEU A 26 39.48 19.63 -30.69
N GLU A 27 38.76 19.20 -31.73
CA GLU A 27 38.99 17.93 -32.45
C GLU A 27 40.46 17.75 -32.90
N PRO A 28 41.14 18.75 -33.50
CA PRO A 28 42.54 18.61 -33.92
C PRO A 28 43.51 18.48 -32.72
N HIS A 29 43.13 18.99 -31.55
CA HIS A 29 43.95 18.88 -30.34
C HIS A 29 43.77 17.53 -29.64
N LEU A 30 42.54 17.00 -29.61
CA LEU A 30 42.23 15.71 -29.00
C LEU A 30 42.76 14.53 -29.83
N SER A 31 42.89 14.68 -31.14
CA SER A 31 43.53 13.67 -32.00
C SER A 31 45.04 13.55 -31.78
N ASP A 32 45.70 14.64 -31.39
CA ASP A 32 47.17 14.74 -31.38
C ASP A 32 47.77 14.81 -29.97
N CYS A 33 46.95 14.96 -28.92
CA CYS A 33 47.41 15.10 -27.54
C CYS A 33 47.23 13.81 -26.72
N GLU A 34 48.32 13.04 -26.56
CA GLU A 34 48.33 11.81 -25.75
C GLU A 34 47.85 12.01 -24.30
N ALA A 35 48.14 13.17 -23.70
CA ALA A 35 47.72 13.49 -22.33
C ALA A 35 46.19 13.65 -22.20
N CYS A 36 45.53 14.20 -23.23
CA CYS A 36 44.07 14.31 -23.25
C CYS A 36 43.42 12.97 -23.55
N GLN A 37 44.00 12.17 -24.45
CA GLN A 37 43.52 10.83 -24.77
C GLN A 37 43.53 9.90 -23.55
N SER A 38 44.64 9.88 -22.80
CA SER A 38 44.73 9.07 -21.57
C SER A 38 43.79 9.55 -20.45
N ARG A 39 43.51 10.86 -20.38
CA ARG A 39 42.51 11.41 -19.44
C ARG A 39 41.08 11.03 -19.84
N MET A 40 40.76 11.11 -21.14
CA MET A 40 39.45 10.69 -21.65
C MET A 40 39.19 9.19 -21.43
N GLU A 41 40.22 8.34 -21.62
CA GLU A 41 40.11 6.91 -21.38
C GLU A 41 39.80 6.61 -19.89
N LYS A 42 40.50 7.23 -18.94
CA LYS A 42 40.20 7.12 -17.51
C LYS A 42 38.82 7.63 -17.12
N LEU A 43 38.39 8.75 -17.69
CA LEU A 43 37.07 9.32 -17.45
C LEU A 43 35.96 8.42 -18.03
N SER A 44 36.22 7.73 -19.15
CA SER A 44 35.30 6.77 -19.75
C SER A 44 35.09 5.52 -18.88
N GLU A 45 36.16 4.97 -18.28
CA GLU A 45 36.10 3.81 -17.36
C GLU A 45 35.32 4.13 -16.07
N GLN A 46 35.48 5.35 -15.54
CA GLN A 46 34.70 5.81 -14.38
C GLN A 46 33.20 5.93 -14.70
N THR A 47 32.88 6.28 -15.95
CA THR A 47 31.50 6.38 -16.43
C THR A 47 30.87 4.99 -16.62
N GLU A 48 31.65 3.97 -16.99
CA GLU A 48 31.19 2.57 -17.00
C GLU A 48 30.96 2.00 -15.59
N THR A 49 31.80 2.37 -14.63
CA THR A 49 31.64 1.96 -13.23
C THR A 49 30.32 2.46 -12.64
N ILE A 50 29.85 3.64 -13.06
CA ILE A 50 28.53 4.18 -12.73
C ILE A 50 27.40 3.35 -13.36
N LYS A 51 27.59 2.80 -14.58
CA LYS A 51 26.61 1.90 -15.23
C LYS A 51 26.46 0.57 -14.47
N THR A 52 27.55 0.05 -13.90
CA THR A 52 27.54 -1.17 -13.09
C THR A 52 26.86 -0.97 -11.73
N VAL A 53 27.09 0.17 -11.06
CA VAL A 53 26.42 0.54 -9.80
C VAL A 53 24.92 0.78 -9.99
N LEU A 54 24.49 1.16 -11.20
CA LEU A 54 23.09 1.38 -11.57
C LEU A 54 22.38 0.13 -12.15
N ASN A 55 23.05 -1.03 -12.17
CA ASN A 55 22.50 -2.33 -12.56
C ASN A 55 21.78 -2.33 -13.93
N LEU A 56 22.39 -1.72 -14.94
CA LEU A 56 21.95 -1.83 -16.33
C LEU A 56 22.67 -3.03 -16.97
N ASP A 57 22.05 -4.20 -16.93
CA ASP A 57 22.58 -5.39 -17.59
C ASP A 57 22.57 -5.27 -19.12
N HIS A 58 23.67 -5.73 -19.71
CA HIS A 58 23.90 -5.89 -21.13
C HIS A 58 22.99 -7.00 -21.71
N GLU A 59 22.72 -6.89 -23.01
CA GLU A 59 22.04 -7.85 -23.90
C GLU A 59 20.51 -7.73 -24.02
N THR A 60 20.07 -6.88 -24.96
CA THR A 60 19.48 -7.34 -26.22
C THR A 60 19.26 -6.16 -27.16
N SER A 61 19.76 -6.31 -28.37
CA SER A 61 19.56 -5.41 -29.51
C SER A 61 18.07 -5.16 -29.77
N HIS A 62 17.58 -3.94 -29.46
CA HIS A 62 16.29 -3.43 -29.92
C HIS A 62 16.42 -1.96 -30.37
N PRO A 63 15.76 -1.52 -31.47
CA PRO A 63 16.07 -0.28 -32.17
C PRO A 63 15.40 0.98 -31.57
N GLN A 64 15.29 1.08 -30.24
CA GLN A 64 14.63 2.22 -29.56
C GLN A 64 15.48 2.82 -28.42
N TRP A 65 16.79 2.59 -28.42
CA TRP A 65 17.67 2.99 -27.31
C TRP A 65 18.12 4.47 -27.35
N GLU A 66 18.06 5.12 -28.51
CA GLU A 66 18.49 6.52 -28.69
C GLU A 66 17.51 7.54 -28.04
N THR A 67 16.20 7.30 -28.11
CA THR A 67 15.19 8.12 -27.41
C THR A 67 15.28 7.95 -25.90
N HIS A 68 15.61 6.74 -25.44
CA HIS A 68 15.59 6.41 -24.01
C HIS A 68 16.67 7.10 -23.18
N ILE A 69 17.85 7.33 -23.79
CA ILE A 69 18.95 8.08 -23.18
C ILE A 69 18.66 9.58 -23.26
N ALA A 70 18.12 10.06 -24.39
CA ALA A 70 17.75 11.46 -24.56
C ALA A 70 16.73 11.94 -23.51
N ASP A 71 15.68 11.15 -23.24
CA ASP A 71 14.65 11.52 -22.24
C ASP A 71 15.18 11.48 -20.80
N ARG A 72 16.05 10.51 -20.49
CA ARG A 72 16.70 10.42 -19.17
C ARG A 72 17.70 11.55 -18.93
N ILE A 73 18.44 11.93 -19.98
CA ILE A 73 19.32 13.10 -19.96
C ILE A 73 18.48 14.37 -19.84
N ALA A 74 17.38 14.51 -20.57
CA ALA A 74 16.47 15.66 -20.47
C ALA A 74 15.84 15.79 -19.08
N ALA A 75 15.39 14.70 -18.46
CA ALA A 75 14.85 14.70 -17.10
C ALA A 75 15.92 15.01 -16.04
N ALA A 76 17.14 14.46 -16.18
CA ALA A 76 18.25 14.77 -15.28
C ALA A 76 18.76 16.22 -15.45
N ILE A 77 18.73 16.75 -16.68
CA ILE A 77 19.00 18.17 -16.99
C ILE A 77 17.89 19.05 -16.41
N ALA A 78 16.62 18.65 -16.48
CA ALA A 78 15.51 19.39 -15.87
C ALA A 78 15.61 19.41 -14.34
N GLU A 79 15.97 18.29 -13.69
CA GLU A 79 16.14 18.22 -12.24
C GLU A 79 17.38 18.97 -11.74
N ASN A 80 18.50 18.90 -12.48
CA ASN A 80 19.69 19.69 -12.17
C ASN A 80 19.51 21.18 -12.54
N GLY A 81 18.76 21.47 -13.59
CA GLY A 81 18.32 22.80 -13.98
C GLY A 81 17.41 23.44 -12.93
N LEU A 82 16.49 22.67 -12.34
CA LEU A 82 15.69 23.04 -11.18
C LEU A 82 16.55 23.41 -9.97
N LYS A 83 17.54 22.58 -9.63
CA LYS A 83 18.50 22.87 -8.55
C LYS A 83 19.37 24.09 -8.87
N ARG A 84 19.64 24.36 -10.15
CA ARG A 84 20.38 25.56 -10.62
C ARG A 84 19.52 26.82 -10.57
N ILE A 85 18.31 26.80 -11.12
CA ILE A 85 17.32 27.90 -11.14
C ILE A 85 16.92 28.28 -9.70
N ALA A 86 16.67 27.29 -8.85
CA ALA A 86 16.41 27.49 -7.43
C ALA A 86 17.62 28.08 -6.68
N LYS A 87 18.86 27.75 -7.10
CA LYS A 87 20.09 28.35 -6.57
C LYS A 87 20.38 29.75 -7.13
N THR A 88 19.96 30.07 -8.35
CA THR A 88 20.24 31.35 -9.01
C THR A 88 19.17 32.41 -8.76
N GLY A 89 18.01 32.04 -8.20
CA GLY A 89 16.92 32.99 -7.93
C GLY A 89 16.34 33.60 -9.21
N PHE A 90 16.32 32.83 -10.31
CA PHE A 90 15.79 33.30 -11.59
C PHE A 90 14.31 33.67 -11.44
N MET A 91 13.98 34.94 -11.70
CA MET A 91 12.62 35.44 -11.73
C MET A 91 12.21 35.60 -13.20
N PRO A 92 11.28 34.78 -13.72
CA PRO A 92 10.85 34.90 -15.10
C PRO A 92 10.15 36.25 -15.33
N ALA A 93 10.31 36.81 -16.53
CA ALA A 93 9.50 37.94 -16.95
C ALA A 93 8.18 37.38 -17.50
N VAL A 94 7.06 37.69 -16.84
CA VAL A 94 5.72 37.27 -17.29
C VAL A 94 4.88 38.53 -17.42
N GLU A 95 4.40 38.81 -18.64
CA GLU A 95 3.65 40.02 -18.93
C GLU A 95 2.42 40.15 -18.01
N GLY A 96 2.24 41.33 -17.41
CA GLY A 96 1.12 41.58 -16.48
C GLY A 96 1.34 41.09 -15.04
N TYR A 97 2.49 40.48 -14.74
CA TYR A 97 2.85 40.01 -13.40
C TYR A 97 4.18 40.59 -12.93
N GLU A 98 4.21 41.05 -11.68
CA GLU A 98 5.42 41.42 -10.95
C GLU A 98 5.79 40.28 -10.00
N ILE A 99 6.87 39.56 -10.29
CA ILE A 99 7.30 38.41 -9.47
C ILE A 99 8.00 38.90 -8.21
N GLU A 100 7.51 38.48 -7.04
CA GLU A 100 8.06 38.86 -5.73
C GLU A 100 9.09 37.83 -5.24
N SER A 101 8.74 36.55 -5.24
CA SER A 101 9.59 35.48 -4.69
C SER A 101 9.17 34.09 -5.16
N ILE A 102 10.04 33.09 -5.03
CA ILE A 102 9.66 31.68 -5.17
C ILE A 102 9.02 31.20 -3.86
N ILE A 103 7.87 30.53 -3.94
CA ILE A 103 7.15 29.99 -2.77
C ILE A 103 7.12 28.46 -2.73
N ALA A 104 7.25 27.77 -3.87
CA ALA A 104 7.35 26.31 -3.88
C ALA A 104 8.08 25.77 -5.11
N HIS A 105 8.66 24.58 -4.95
CA HIS A 105 9.24 23.78 -6.04
C HIS A 105 8.56 22.41 -6.06
N GLY A 106 8.13 21.96 -7.23
CA GLY A 106 7.52 20.64 -7.42
C GLY A 106 8.08 19.94 -8.65
N GLY A 107 7.77 18.64 -8.79
CA GLY A 107 8.23 17.84 -9.94
C GLY A 107 7.66 18.28 -11.30
N MET A 108 6.68 19.19 -11.31
CA MET A 108 6.02 19.68 -12.53
C MET A 108 6.30 21.17 -12.81
N GLY A 109 6.99 21.88 -11.90
CA GLY A 109 7.13 23.32 -12.04
C GLY A 109 7.60 24.06 -10.78
N ILE A 110 7.74 25.37 -10.94
CA ILE A 110 8.08 26.33 -9.87
C ILE A 110 6.88 27.23 -9.63
N VAL A 111 6.55 27.46 -8.37
CA VAL A 111 5.47 28.36 -7.97
C VAL A 111 6.08 29.64 -7.38
N TYR A 112 5.70 30.77 -7.96
CA TYR A 112 6.13 32.10 -7.57
C TYR A 112 4.98 32.84 -6.88
N LEU A 113 5.30 33.64 -5.87
CA LEU A 113 4.43 34.72 -5.42
C LEU A 113 4.62 35.89 -6.38
N ALA A 114 3.52 36.40 -6.91
CA ALA A 114 3.53 37.53 -7.82
C ALA A 114 2.36 38.47 -7.53
N ARG A 115 2.48 39.73 -7.95
CA ARG A 115 1.39 40.69 -8.02
C ARG A 115 0.89 40.76 -9.46
N GLN A 116 -0.39 40.47 -9.68
CA GLN A 116 -1.02 40.69 -10.97
C GLN A 116 -1.33 42.18 -11.11
N ILE A 117 -0.65 42.86 -12.02
CA ILE A 117 -0.58 44.34 -12.09
C ILE A 117 -1.97 44.93 -12.34
N ASN A 118 -2.69 44.44 -13.35
CA ASN A 118 -3.98 45.01 -13.76
C ASN A 118 -5.09 44.84 -12.71
N ALA A 119 -5.04 43.74 -11.95
CA ALA A 119 -6.04 43.41 -10.94
C ALA A 119 -5.64 43.87 -9.53
N ASP A 120 -4.43 44.39 -9.39
CA ASP A 120 -3.79 44.76 -8.12
C ASP A 120 -3.99 43.72 -6.99
N ARG A 121 -3.58 42.48 -7.25
CA ARG A 121 -3.74 41.38 -6.28
C ARG A 121 -2.53 40.46 -6.23
N LYS A 122 -2.30 39.86 -5.07
CA LYS A 122 -1.33 38.79 -4.90
C LYS A 122 -1.87 37.47 -5.46
N VAL A 123 -1.03 36.76 -6.20
CA VAL A 123 -1.32 35.48 -6.83
C VAL A 123 -0.17 34.51 -6.64
N ALA A 124 -0.49 33.22 -6.68
CA ALA A 124 0.51 32.18 -6.90
C ALA A 124 0.59 31.91 -8.40
N LEU A 125 1.76 32.12 -9.01
CA LEU A 125 2.03 31.91 -10.42
C LEU A 125 2.83 30.62 -10.58
N LYS A 126 2.21 29.58 -11.11
CA LYS A 126 2.87 28.29 -11.34
C LYS A 126 3.38 28.22 -12.78
N MET A 127 4.69 28.22 -12.92
CA MET A 127 5.40 28.02 -14.18
C MET A 127 5.65 26.53 -14.39
N MET A 128 5.19 26.00 -15.51
CA MET A 128 5.35 24.59 -15.86
C MET A 128 6.70 24.38 -16.53
N LEU A 129 7.40 23.34 -16.10
CA LEU A 129 8.68 22.94 -16.70
C LEU A 129 8.40 21.89 -17.78
N TYR A 130 7.86 22.33 -18.89
CA TYR A 130 7.84 21.50 -20.10
C TYR A 130 9.25 21.53 -20.71
N GLY A 131 9.83 20.35 -20.96
CA GLY A 131 11.02 20.27 -21.81
C GLY A 131 10.70 20.87 -23.18
N GLN A 132 11.72 21.31 -23.92
CA GLN A 132 11.58 21.88 -25.28
C GLN A 132 10.92 20.94 -26.32
N GLN A 133 10.47 19.75 -25.91
CA GLN A 133 9.83 18.71 -26.72
C GLN A 133 8.43 18.31 -26.21
N ALA A 134 7.75 19.12 -25.38
CA ALA A 134 6.36 18.84 -25.05
C ALA A 134 5.52 18.76 -26.32
N ASP A 135 4.79 17.65 -26.48
CA ASP A 135 3.99 17.40 -27.66
C ASP A 135 2.85 18.44 -27.73
N VAL A 136 2.48 18.86 -28.93
CA VAL A 136 1.41 19.86 -29.17
C VAL A 136 0.10 19.42 -28.50
N GLU A 137 -0.12 18.10 -28.42
CA GLU A 137 -1.26 17.50 -27.73
C GLU A 137 -1.24 17.70 -26.21
N GLU A 138 -0.06 17.71 -25.57
CA GLU A 138 0.09 17.88 -24.13
C GLU A 138 -0.23 19.31 -23.71
N VAL A 139 0.26 20.27 -24.50
CA VAL A 139 -0.01 21.70 -24.33
C VAL A 139 -1.49 22.01 -24.46
N GLN A 140 -2.15 21.48 -25.50
CA GLN A 140 -3.58 21.67 -25.71
C GLN A 140 -4.41 21.08 -24.56
N ARG A 141 -4.02 19.90 -24.07
CA ARG A 141 -4.71 19.26 -22.95
C ARG A 141 -4.55 20.04 -21.65
N PHE A 142 -3.34 20.52 -21.37
CA PHE A 142 -3.07 21.41 -20.23
C PHE A 142 -3.97 22.64 -20.27
N GLN A 143 -4.08 23.30 -21.43
CA GLN A 143 -4.96 24.47 -21.58
C GLN A 143 -6.44 24.12 -21.34
N ILE A 144 -6.93 23.00 -21.86
CA ILE A 144 -8.31 22.54 -21.65
C ILE A 144 -8.58 22.27 -20.17
N GLU A 145 -7.68 21.55 -19.49
CA GLU A 145 -7.84 21.23 -18.07
C GLU A 145 -7.76 22.49 -17.21
N ALA A 146 -6.85 23.42 -17.52
CA ALA A 146 -6.68 24.67 -16.79
C ALA A 146 -7.89 25.60 -16.97
N GLN A 147 -8.44 25.67 -18.18
CA GLN A 147 -9.70 26.38 -18.45
C GLN A 147 -10.90 25.74 -17.74
N ALA A 148 -10.94 24.41 -17.64
CA ALA A 148 -11.98 23.73 -16.87
C ALA A 148 -11.87 24.07 -15.38
N ALA A 149 -10.66 23.99 -14.80
CA ALA A 149 -10.41 24.35 -13.40
C ALA A 149 -10.74 25.81 -13.10
N ALA A 150 -10.53 26.73 -14.04
CA ALA A 150 -10.87 28.15 -13.91
C ALA A 150 -12.38 28.44 -13.78
N LYS A 151 -13.25 27.48 -14.13
CA LYS A 151 -14.70 27.63 -13.93
C LYS A 151 -15.13 27.35 -12.48
N LEU A 152 -14.31 26.65 -11.71
CA LEU A 152 -14.64 26.25 -10.35
C LEU A 152 -14.64 27.47 -9.42
N THR A 153 -15.79 27.75 -8.80
CA THR A 153 -15.93 28.81 -7.79
C THR A 153 -16.50 28.22 -6.50
N HIS A 154 -15.62 27.94 -5.54
CA HIS A 154 -16.01 27.37 -4.26
C HIS A 154 -15.06 27.81 -3.13
N GLN A 155 -15.58 28.02 -1.92
CA GLN A 155 -14.81 28.60 -0.80
C GLN A 155 -13.58 27.78 -0.36
N PHE A 156 -13.55 26.48 -0.67
CA PHE A 156 -12.46 25.55 -0.35
C PHE A 156 -11.71 25.07 -1.61
N ILE A 157 -11.84 25.78 -2.72
CA ILE A 157 -11.08 25.55 -3.96
C ILE A 157 -10.26 26.81 -4.23
N VAL A 158 -8.97 26.65 -4.49
CA VAL A 158 -8.14 27.77 -4.91
C VAL A 158 -8.59 28.22 -6.29
N PRO A 159 -9.05 29.47 -6.48
CA PRO A 159 -9.52 29.94 -7.77
C PRO A 159 -8.35 30.06 -8.74
N VAL A 160 -8.53 29.55 -9.96
CA VAL A 160 -7.60 29.79 -11.07
C VAL A 160 -8.04 31.06 -11.78
N PHE A 161 -7.10 31.98 -12.00
CA PHE A 161 -7.37 33.32 -12.49
C PHE A 161 -6.98 33.52 -13.94
N ASP A 162 -5.88 32.92 -14.36
CA ASP A 162 -5.31 33.14 -15.68
C ASP A 162 -4.49 31.92 -16.10
N VAL A 163 -4.41 31.68 -17.41
CA VAL A 163 -3.64 30.61 -18.02
C VAL A 163 -3.00 31.17 -19.27
N GLY A 164 -1.68 31.04 -19.40
CA GLY A 164 -0.95 31.65 -20.48
C GLY A 164 0.34 30.93 -20.84
N VAL A 165 1.09 31.58 -21.73
CA VAL A 165 2.43 31.16 -22.16
C VAL A 165 3.33 32.38 -22.08
N SER A 166 4.49 32.24 -21.44
CA SER A 166 5.54 33.27 -21.41
C SER A 166 6.86 32.63 -21.79
N ASP A 167 7.56 33.18 -22.78
CA ASP A 167 8.84 32.65 -23.30
C ASP A 167 8.80 31.14 -23.63
N GLY A 168 7.69 30.67 -24.19
CA GLY A 168 7.46 29.26 -24.51
C GLY A 168 7.17 28.36 -23.31
N GLN A 169 7.12 28.91 -22.09
CA GLN A 169 6.74 28.18 -20.88
C GLN A 169 5.28 28.45 -20.52
N HIS A 170 4.52 27.38 -20.31
CA HIS A 170 3.15 27.47 -19.84
C HIS A 170 3.11 27.92 -18.38
N TYR A 171 2.14 28.78 -18.08
CA TYR A 171 1.87 29.18 -16.70
C TYR A 171 0.38 29.22 -16.43
N PHE A 172 0.03 29.16 -15.15
CA PHE A 172 -1.27 29.59 -14.68
C PHE A 172 -1.13 30.37 -13.37
N SER A 173 -1.99 31.35 -13.18
CA SER A 173 -2.08 32.10 -11.94
C SER A 173 -3.31 31.68 -11.16
N MET A 174 -3.16 31.60 -9.83
CA MET A 174 -4.21 31.16 -8.92
C MET A 174 -4.21 31.99 -7.64
N GLY A 175 -5.28 31.88 -6.87
CA GLY A 175 -5.38 32.51 -5.55
C GLY A 175 -4.17 32.21 -4.67
N PHE A 176 -3.53 33.25 -4.13
CA PHE A 176 -2.49 33.05 -3.13
C PHE A 176 -3.15 32.75 -1.77
N ILE A 177 -3.00 31.52 -1.28
CA ILE A 177 -3.41 31.15 0.07
C ILE A 177 -2.22 31.35 0.99
N SER A 178 -2.36 32.28 1.93
CA SER A 178 -1.36 32.48 2.96
C SER A 178 -1.57 31.43 4.06
N GLY A 179 -0.57 30.56 4.25
CA GLY A 179 -0.71 29.36 5.07
C GLY A 179 0.38 28.31 4.76
N THR A 180 0.12 27.06 5.12
CA THR A 180 1.02 25.92 4.87
C THR A 180 0.29 24.80 4.15
N SER A 181 1.01 23.88 3.51
CA SER A 181 0.36 22.66 2.99
C SER A 181 -0.06 21.72 4.12
N LEU A 182 -1.09 20.89 3.88
CA LEU A 182 -1.45 19.81 4.81
C LEU A 182 -0.28 18.83 5.00
N LYS A 183 0.58 18.67 3.98
CA LYS A 183 1.81 17.88 4.09
C LYS A 183 2.72 18.41 5.20
N GLU A 184 2.98 19.71 5.23
CA GLU A 184 3.81 20.36 6.26
C GLU A 184 3.11 20.34 7.61
N LEU A 185 1.79 20.55 7.63
CA LEU A 185 1.00 20.48 8.86
C LEU A 185 1.13 19.11 9.54
N LEU A 186 1.05 18.02 8.78
CA LEU A 186 1.20 16.65 9.29
C LEU A 186 2.63 16.32 9.73
N GLN A 187 3.65 17.07 9.29
CA GLN A 187 5.02 16.93 9.80
C GLN A 187 5.17 17.56 11.19
N ASN A 188 4.35 18.57 11.51
CA ASN A 188 4.39 19.28 12.79
C ASN A 188 3.58 18.59 13.90
N GLY A 189 2.68 17.66 13.54
CA GLY A 189 1.91 16.89 14.50
C GLY A 189 0.62 16.32 13.92
N LEU A 190 -0.06 15.50 14.72
CA LEU A 190 -1.39 15.01 14.38
C LEU A 190 -2.45 16.06 14.69
N LEU A 191 -3.47 16.12 13.85
CA LEU A 191 -4.68 16.88 14.15
C LEU A 191 -5.55 16.10 15.14
N PRO A 192 -6.24 16.78 16.07
CA PRO A 192 -7.32 16.15 16.83
C PRO A 192 -8.32 15.47 15.89
N THR A 193 -8.79 14.27 16.26
CA THR A 193 -9.60 13.42 15.36
C THR A 193 -10.87 14.12 14.85
N ARG A 194 -11.46 14.98 15.66
CA ARG A 194 -12.63 15.79 15.29
C ARG A 194 -12.29 16.91 14.31
N GLU A 195 -11.13 17.55 14.46
CA GLU A 195 -10.64 18.57 13.52
C GLU A 195 -10.26 17.93 12.17
N ALA A 196 -9.62 16.77 12.20
CA ALA A 196 -9.37 15.98 10.99
C ALA A 196 -10.67 15.65 10.25
N ALA A 197 -11.72 15.20 10.96
CA ALA A 197 -13.02 14.93 10.35
C ALA A 197 -13.67 16.18 9.73
N GLU A 198 -13.57 17.34 10.38
CA GLU A 198 -14.10 18.61 9.86
C GLU A 198 -13.32 19.09 8.63
N MET A 199 -11.99 18.98 8.63
CA MET A 199 -11.15 19.30 7.48
C MET A 199 -11.51 18.40 6.28
N ILE A 200 -11.62 17.09 6.48
CA ILE A 200 -12.00 16.15 5.43
C ILE A 200 -13.43 16.40 4.95
N ARG A 201 -14.37 16.82 5.82
CA ARG A 201 -15.73 17.21 5.41
C ARG A 201 -15.70 18.41 4.46
N LYS A 202 -14.88 19.43 4.76
CA LYS A 202 -14.71 20.63 3.91
C LYS A 202 -14.07 20.27 2.55
N ILE A 203 -13.04 19.42 2.56
CA ILE A 203 -12.44 18.88 1.31
C ILE A 203 -13.46 18.07 0.51
N SER A 204 -14.26 17.22 1.17
CA SER A 204 -15.32 16.44 0.50
C SER A 204 -16.36 17.35 -0.16
N ALA A 205 -16.68 18.49 0.47
CA ALA A 205 -17.58 19.49 -0.13
C ALA A 205 -16.99 20.14 -1.38
N ALA A 206 -15.70 20.50 -1.36
CA ALA A 206 -15.01 21.03 -2.53
C ALA A 206 -15.01 20.04 -3.70
N ILE A 207 -14.72 18.77 -3.41
CA ILE A 207 -14.66 17.72 -4.42
C ILE A 207 -16.04 17.35 -4.94
N ALA A 208 -17.07 17.34 -4.10
CA ALA A 208 -18.46 17.16 -4.53
C ALA A 208 -18.87 18.24 -5.53
N TYR A 209 -18.57 19.51 -5.24
CA TYR A 209 -18.83 20.62 -6.16
C TYR A 209 -18.08 20.46 -7.49
N ALA A 210 -16.79 20.10 -7.45
CA ALA A 210 -16.03 19.87 -8.69
C ALA A 210 -16.61 18.71 -9.52
N HIS A 211 -17.09 17.64 -8.86
CA HIS A 211 -17.74 16.50 -9.53
C HIS A 211 -19.06 16.90 -10.18
N GLU A 212 -19.83 17.81 -9.57
CA GLU A 212 -21.07 18.38 -10.15
C GLU A 212 -20.77 19.19 -11.43
N GLU A 213 -19.63 19.89 -11.47
CA GLU A 213 -19.12 20.60 -12.64
C GLU A 213 -18.42 19.67 -13.66
N GLY A 214 -18.45 18.36 -13.44
CA GLY A 214 -17.89 17.35 -14.34
C GLY A 214 -16.36 17.23 -14.27
N ILE A 215 -15.72 17.78 -13.24
CA ILE A 215 -14.26 17.81 -13.07
C ILE A 215 -13.84 16.81 -11.99
N VAL A 216 -12.94 15.89 -12.34
CA VAL A 216 -12.33 14.92 -11.41
C VAL A 216 -10.91 15.38 -11.06
N HIS A 217 -10.54 15.36 -9.79
CA HIS A 217 -9.25 15.90 -9.33
C HIS A 217 -8.06 14.99 -9.67
N ARG A 218 -8.17 13.67 -9.47
CA ARG A 218 -7.19 12.63 -9.84
C ARG A 218 -5.86 12.62 -9.09
N ASP A 219 -5.45 13.70 -8.41
CA ASP A 219 -4.19 13.73 -7.64
C ASP A 219 -4.33 14.25 -6.21
N LEU A 220 -5.39 13.87 -5.51
CA LEU A 220 -5.59 14.32 -4.13
C LEU A 220 -4.53 13.74 -3.19
N LYS A 221 -3.76 14.63 -2.56
CA LYS A 221 -2.69 14.31 -1.61
C LYS A 221 -2.42 15.51 -0.70
N PRO A 222 -1.75 15.33 0.46
CA PRO A 222 -1.52 16.43 1.40
C PRO A 222 -0.77 17.63 0.82
N GLY A 223 0.04 17.44 -0.23
CA GLY A 223 0.72 18.53 -0.92
C GLY A 223 -0.20 19.44 -1.77
N ASN A 224 -1.40 18.97 -2.11
CA ASN A 224 -2.38 19.71 -2.92
C ASN A 224 -3.53 20.28 -2.07
N ILE A 225 -3.38 20.27 -0.74
CA ILE A 225 -4.31 20.88 0.20
C ILE A 225 -3.54 21.97 0.92
N LEU A 226 -3.89 23.23 0.68
CA LEU A 226 -3.36 24.38 1.41
C LEU A 226 -4.25 24.64 2.62
N VAL A 227 -3.66 24.97 3.76
CA VAL A 227 -4.38 25.29 5.00
C VAL A 227 -4.04 26.72 5.36
N ASP A 228 -5.06 27.58 5.40
CA ASP A 228 -4.89 28.99 5.72
C ASP A 228 -4.71 29.24 7.24
N HIS A 229 -4.53 30.50 7.62
CA HIS A 229 -4.34 30.90 9.02
C HIS A 229 -5.56 30.63 9.92
N HIS A 230 -6.74 30.46 9.34
CA HIS A 230 -7.97 30.12 10.05
C HIS A 230 -8.12 28.60 10.23
N GLY A 231 -7.22 27.80 9.64
CA GLY A 231 -7.27 26.35 9.65
C GLY A 231 -8.20 25.77 8.58
N ASP A 232 -8.65 26.59 7.62
CA ASP A 232 -9.53 26.13 6.55
C ASP A 232 -8.73 25.52 5.39
N PRO A 233 -9.18 24.37 4.83
CA PRO A 233 -8.51 23.73 3.71
C PRO A 233 -8.94 24.33 2.37
N HIS A 234 -7.98 24.45 1.46
CA HIS A 234 -8.14 24.91 0.09
C HIS A 234 -7.51 23.90 -0.87
N VAL A 235 -8.32 23.28 -1.72
CA VAL A 235 -7.89 22.30 -2.71
C VAL A 235 -7.27 23.03 -3.91
N THR A 236 -6.11 22.60 -4.35
CA THR A 236 -5.40 23.16 -5.52
C THR A 236 -4.94 22.05 -6.49
N ASP A 237 -4.42 22.44 -7.65
CA ASP A 237 -3.84 21.52 -8.64
C ASP A 237 -4.83 20.45 -9.18
N PHE A 238 -6.03 20.89 -9.56
CA PHE A 238 -7.06 20.05 -10.16
C PHE A 238 -6.61 19.47 -11.50
N GLY A 239 -6.13 18.23 -11.51
CA GLY A 239 -5.99 17.40 -12.72
C GLY A 239 -4.97 17.84 -13.77
N LEU A 240 -4.50 19.10 -13.75
CA LEU A 240 -3.87 19.85 -14.85
C LEU A 240 -2.64 19.22 -15.53
N ALA A 241 -2.08 18.15 -14.98
CA ALA A 241 -0.75 17.65 -15.37
C ALA A 241 -0.62 16.13 -15.44
N LYS A 242 -1.69 15.34 -15.26
CA LYS A 242 -1.54 13.89 -15.05
C LYS A 242 -2.10 12.94 -16.10
N GLN A 243 -2.88 13.40 -17.07
CA GLN A 243 -3.14 12.56 -18.26
C GLN A 243 -2.05 12.66 -19.33
N VAL A 244 -1.15 13.64 -19.20
CA VAL A 244 0.05 13.79 -20.02
C VAL A 244 0.92 12.52 -19.93
N ASN A 245 1.06 11.97 -18.71
CA ASN A 245 1.94 10.82 -18.46
C ASN A 245 1.20 9.50 -18.20
N GLN A 246 -0.07 9.29 -18.57
CA GLN A 246 -0.76 8.03 -18.18
C GLN A 246 -0.28 6.78 -18.93
N ASN A 247 0.27 6.94 -20.14
CA ASN A 247 1.05 5.87 -20.78
C ASN A 247 2.44 5.69 -20.14
N ASP A 248 2.87 6.65 -19.32
CA ASP A 248 4.20 6.77 -18.69
C ASP A 248 4.17 6.72 -17.15
N GLN A 249 3.00 6.47 -16.54
CA GLN A 249 2.91 6.17 -15.10
C GLN A 249 3.55 4.81 -14.81
N LEU A 250 3.64 3.96 -15.84
CA LEU A 250 4.69 2.96 -16.02
C LEU A 250 5.57 3.37 -17.21
N THR A 251 6.48 4.33 -17.03
CA THR A 251 7.63 4.39 -17.93
C THR A 251 8.34 3.05 -17.84
N LYS A 252 8.79 2.52 -18.99
CA LYS A 252 9.46 1.22 -19.17
C LYS A 252 10.75 1.04 -18.33
N THR A 253 11.06 1.96 -17.43
CA THR A 253 12.19 2.01 -16.48
C THR A 253 11.80 1.83 -15.01
N GLY A 254 10.52 1.62 -14.67
CA GLY A 254 10.09 1.34 -13.30
C GLY A 254 10.20 2.53 -12.33
N GLN A 255 10.40 3.75 -12.85
CA GLN A 255 10.36 4.97 -12.05
C GLN A 255 8.92 5.48 -11.95
N VAL A 256 8.29 5.21 -10.80
CA VAL A 256 6.97 5.72 -10.45
C VAL A 256 7.07 7.24 -10.25
N ILE A 257 6.47 8.02 -11.15
CA ILE A 257 6.37 9.48 -10.98
C ILE A 257 5.31 9.78 -9.91
N GLY A 258 5.77 10.15 -8.71
CA GLY A 258 4.95 10.58 -7.57
C GLY A 258 5.01 9.63 -6.37
N THR A 259 4.33 10.02 -5.28
CA THR A 259 4.18 9.16 -4.09
C THR A 259 2.90 8.32 -4.26
N PRO A 260 2.97 7.01 -4.55
CA PRO A 260 1.80 6.17 -4.82
C PRO A 260 0.85 6.00 -3.62
N SER A 261 1.28 6.45 -2.44
CA SER A 261 0.60 6.29 -1.15
C SER A 261 -0.82 6.86 -1.05
N PHE A 262 -1.24 7.72 -1.97
CA PHE A 262 -2.59 8.31 -2.00
C PHE A 262 -3.41 7.90 -3.24
N MET A 263 -2.80 7.17 -4.19
CA MET A 263 -3.47 6.72 -5.41
C MET A 263 -4.53 5.67 -5.10
N SER A 264 -5.62 5.68 -5.87
CA SER A 264 -6.61 4.62 -5.81
C SER A 264 -6.11 3.33 -6.50
N PRO A 265 -6.69 2.15 -6.18
CA PRO A 265 -6.31 0.88 -6.80
C PRO A 265 -6.42 0.88 -8.34
N GLU A 266 -7.45 1.50 -8.89
CA GLU A 266 -7.65 1.63 -10.34
C GLU A 266 -6.60 2.54 -10.99
N GLN A 267 -6.15 3.60 -10.30
CA GLN A 267 -5.02 4.42 -10.75
C GLN A 267 -3.71 3.63 -10.69
N ALA A 268 -3.49 2.90 -9.60
CA ALA A 268 -2.30 2.07 -9.39
C ALA A 268 -2.18 0.93 -10.42
N ARG A 269 -3.30 0.44 -10.97
CA ARG A 269 -3.34 -0.54 -12.07
C ARG A 269 -3.18 0.08 -13.46
N GLY A 270 -3.23 1.41 -13.59
CA GLY A 270 -3.25 2.09 -14.89
C GLY A 270 -4.55 1.90 -15.68
N GLN A 271 -5.67 1.58 -15.01
CA GLN A 271 -6.96 1.34 -15.66
C GLN A 271 -7.66 2.66 -15.95
N VAL A 272 -7.21 3.38 -16.99
CA VAL A 272 -7.66 4.75 -17.32
C VAL A 272 -9.19 4.89 -17.41
N SER A 273 -9.88 3.89 -17.96
CA SER A 273 -11.34 3.88 -18.09
C SER A 273 -12.11 3.79 -16.77
N GLU A 274 -11.46 3.33 -15.70
CA GLU A 274 -12.06 3.18 -14.37
C GLU A 274 -11.75 4.37 -13.45
N ILE A 275 -10.82 5.26 -13.85
CA ILE A 275 -10.47 6.46 -13.08
C ILE A 275 -11.60 7.48 -13.20
N GLY A 276 -12.26 7.76 -12.08
CA GLY A 276 -13.41 8.67 -12.03
C GLY A 276 -13.61 9.29 -10.65
N THR A 277 -14.82 9.77 -10.39
CA THR A 277 -15.20 10.42 -9.12
C THR A 277 -14.93 9.52 -7.90
N LEU A 278 -15.09 8.20 -8.05
CA LEU A 278 -14.83 7.23 -6.98
C LEU A 278 -13.34 7.05 -6.66
N SER A 279 -12.44 7.43 -7.57
CA SER A 279 -11.00 7.48 -7.32
C SER A 279 -10.65 8.64 -6.39
N ASP A 280 -11.32 9.78 -6.54
CA ASP A 280 -11.18 10.91 -5.61
C ASP A 280 -11.74 10.53 -4.23
N VAL A 281 -12.86 9.81 -4.14
CA VAL A 281 -13.41 9.31 -2.85
C VAL A 281 -12.38 8.45 -2.11
N TYR A 282 -11.68 7.56 -2.82
CA TYR A 282 -10.59 6.78 -2.22
C TYR A 282 -9.46 7.69 -1.71
N SER A 283 -9.05 8.66 -2.52
CA SER A 283 -7.96 9.58 -2.20
C SER A 283 -8.30 10.47 -1.00
N ILE A 284 -9.56 10.92 -0.87
CA ILE A 284 -10.09 11.59 0.33
C ILE A 284 -10.01 10.65 1.54
N GLY A 285 -10.32 9.36 1.37
CA GLY A 285 -10.12 8.32 2.40
C GLY A 285 -8.67 8.20 2.84
N ALA A 286 -7.72 8.27 1.91
CA ALA A 286 -6.29 8.24 2.19
C ALA A 286 -5.82 9.52 2.91
N LEU A 287 -6.39 10.68 2.59
CA LEU A 287 -6.18 11.92 3.35
C LEU A 287 -6.72 11.82 4.77
N LEU A 288 -7.93 11.27 4.95
CA LEU A 288 -8.50 11.03 6.28
C LEU A 288 -7.62 10.06 7.07
N TYR A 289 -7.14 8.99 6.45
CA TYR A 289 -6.22 8.08 7.09
C TYR A 289 -4.93 8.77 7.56
N ALA A 290 -4.34 9.60 6.70
CA ALA A 290 -3.10 10.31 7.00
C ALA A 290 -3.28 11.35 8.11
N THR A 291 -4.40 12.07 8.12
CA THR A 291 -4.71 13.04 9.19
C THR A 291 -4.97 12.37 10.54
N LEU A 292 -5.52 11.16 10.55
CA LEU A 292 -5.78 10.41 11.78
C LEU A 292 -4.54 9.68 12.33
N THR A 293 -3.59 9.30 11.48
CA THR A 293 -2.49 8.38 11.85
C THR A 293 -1.09 8.95 11.64
N GLY A 294 -0.97 10.09 10.96
CA GLY A 294 0.31 10.76 10.64
C GLY A 294 1.07 10.14 9.47
N ARG A 295 0.53 9.08 8.85
CA ARG A 295 1.14 8.40 7.72
C ARG A 295 0.08 7.94 6.73
N PRO A 296 0.40 7.76 5.44
CA PRO A 296 -0.57 7.24 4.48
C PRO A 296 -1.00 5.79 4.78
N PRO A 297 -2.09 5.30 4.17
CA PRO A 297 -2.58 3.94 4.37
C PRO A 297 -1.57 2.86 3.95
N PHE A 298 -0.77 3.16 2.91
CA PHE A 298 0.27 2.27 2.40
C PHE A 298 1.57 3.04 2.17
N GLN A 299 2.66 2.46 2.66
CA GLN A 299 3.99 2.99 2.50
C GLN A 299 5.00 1.85 2.63
N SER A 300 5.92 1.77 1.68
CA SER A 300 7.04 0.86 1.70
C SER A 300 8.33 1.54 1.24
N ASP A 301 9.42 0.80 1.33
CA ASP A 301 10.77 1.12 0.86
C ASP A 301 10.88 1.30 -0.66
N ASN A 302 9.93 0.73 -1.43
CA ASN A 302 9.94 0.77 -2.89
C ASN A 302 8.54 1.16 -3.42
N ALA A 303 8.48 2.11 -4.34
CA ALA A 303 7.25 2.58 -4.95
C ALA A 303 6.41 1.46 -5.60
N VAL A 304 7.04 0.51 -6.28
CA VAL A 304 6.36 -0.67 -6.88
C VAL A 304 5.69 -1.51 -5.81
N LYS A 305 6.37 -1.71 -4.67
CA LYS A 305 5.81 -2.45 -3.54
C LYS A 305 4.65 -1.69 -2.90
N THR A 306 4.73 -0.35 -2.80
CA THR A 306 3.60 0.47 -2.32
C THR A 306 2.40 0.35 -3.26
N ILE A 307 2.63 0.34 -4.58
CA ILE A 307 1.58 0.10 -5.59
C ILE A 307 0.91 -1.26 -5.37
N MET A 308 1.68 -2.33 -5.18
CA MET A 308 1.13 -3.66 -4.90
C MET A 308 0.31 -3.68 -3.61
N GLN A 309 0.75 -2.99 -2.55
CA GLN A 309 -0.03 -2.83 -1.32
C GLN A 309 -1.35 -2.07 -1.57
N VAL A 310 -1.31 -1.00 -2.37
CA VAL A 310 -2.51 -0.25 -2.78
C VAL A 310 -3.48 -1.13 -3.56
N ILE A 311 -2.99 -2.03 -4.42
CA ILE A 311 -3.84 -2.90 -5.23
C ILE A 311 -4.44 -4.04 -4.40
N GLU A 312 -3.63 -4.63 -3.52
CA GLU A 312 -3.96 -5.90 -2.88
C GLU A 312 -4.28 -5.75 -1.39
N ASP A 313 -3.39 -5.13 -0.59
CA ASP A 313 -3.42 -5.16 0.88
C ASP A 313 -4.58 -4.33 1.48
N PRO A 314 -5.31 -4.83 2.51
CA PRO A 314 -6.17 -3.96 3.30
C PRO A 314 -5.30 -2.97 4.08
N PRO A 315 -5.77 -1.72 4.28
CA PRO A 315 -5.06 -0.79 5.16
C PRO A 315 -5.08 -1.32 6.59
N VAL A 316 -4.03 -1.00 7.34
CA VAL A 316 -4.00 -1.24 8.79
C VAL A 316 -5.14 -0.44 9.44
N SER A 317 -5.79 -0.97 10.47
CA SER A 317 -6.83 -0.23 11.18
C SER A 317 -6.26 1.08 11.76
N PRO A 318 -6.88 2.26 11.51
CA PRO A 318 -6.44 3.52 12.10
C PRO A 318 -6.35 3.46 13.63
N ARG A 319 -7.24 2.70 14.28
CA ARG A 319 -7.28 2.53 15.74
C ARG A 319 -6.10 1.76 16.32
N VAL A 320 -5.40 0.97 15.49
CA VAL A 320 -4.14 0.31 15.89
C VAL A 320 -3.01 1.33 16.01
N LEU A 321 -3.05 2.39 15.19
CA LEU A 321 -2.01 3.41 15.13
C LEU A 321 -2.32 4.61 16.02
N ASN A 322 -3.61 4.96 16.12
CA ASN A 322 -4.12 6.03 16.97
C ASN A 322 -5.37 5.54 17.72
N PRO A 323 -5.24 5.09 18.98
CA PRO A 323 -6.37 4.60 19.79
C PRO A 323 -7.48 5.62 20.07
N GLU A 324 -7.21 6.93 19.89
CA GLU A 324 -8.19 8.00 20.06
C GLU A 324 -9.23 8.04 18.94
N VAL A 325 -8.96 7.36 17.82
CA VAL A 325 -9.91 7.26 16.70
C VAL A 325 -11.15 6.48 17.12
N SER A 326 -12.32 7.09 16.94
CA SER A 326 -13.61 6.44 17.21
C SER A 326 -13.88 5.31 16.21
N ARG A 327 -14.72 4.34 16.60
CA ARG A 327 -15.14 3.25 15.70
C ARG A 327 -15.88 3.76 14.47
N ASP A 328 -16.67 4.82 14.64
CA ASP A 328 -17.45 5.42 13.56
C ASP A 328 -16.53 6.08 12.53
N LEU A 329 -15.53 6.85 13.00
CA LEU A 329 -14.59 7.51 12.11
C LEU A 329 -13.66 6.52 11.41
N GLU A 330 -13.24 5.46 12.09
CA GLU A 330 -12.57 4.31 11.47
C GLU A 330 -13.44 3.67 10.37
N THR A 331 -14.74 3.48 10.63
CA THR A 331 -15.66 2.87 9.67
C THR A 331 -15.80 3.73 8.41
N ILE A 332 -15.93 5.04 8.57
CA ILE A 332 -15.95 6.00 7.45
C ILE A 332 -14.66 5.91 6.63
N CYS A 333 -13.50 6.02 7.31
CA CYS A 333 -12.19 5.97 6.67
C CYS A 333 -11.97 4.67 5.88
N LEU A 334 -12.26 3.52 6.50
CA LEU A 334 -12.06 2.22 5.86
C LEU A 334 -13.05 1.96 4.71
N LYS A 335 -14.28 2.49 4.77
CA LYS A 335 -15.23 2.42 3.64
C LYS A 335 -14.72 3.19 2.42
N CYS A 336 -14.08 4.34 2.59
CA CYS A 336 -13.43 5.05 1.48
C CYS A 336 -12.30 4.23 0.84
N LEU A 337 -11.53 3.51 1.65
CA LEU A 337 -10.36 2.74 1.24
C LEU A 337 -10.66 1.33 0.71
N GLU A 338 -11.94 0.99 0.49
CA GLU A 338 -12.31 -0.27 -0.13
C GLU A 338 -11.74 -0.40 -1.54
N LYS A 339 -11.23 -1.59 -1.88
CA LYS A 339 -10.54 -1.81 -3.16
C LYS A 339 -11.49 -1.74 -4.34
N ASN A 340 -12.70 -2.28 -4.18
CA ASN A 340 -13.76 -2.20 -5.17
C ASN A 340 -14.46 -0.83 -5.09
N PRO A 341 -14.47 -0.01 -6.17
CA PRO A 341 -15.17 1.28 -6.19
C PRO A 341 -16.65 1.19 -5.78
N ALA A 342 -17.36 0.12 -6.15
CA ALA A 342 -18.77 -0.08 -5.80
C ALA A 342 -19.00 -0.32 -4.29
N SER A 343 -17.95 -0.61 -3.52
CA SER A 343 -18.02 -0.77 -2.06
C SER A 343 -17.71 0.52 -1.29
N ARG A 344 -17.30 1.60 -1.98
CA ARG A 344 -17.01 2.91 -1.40
C ARG A 344 -18.30 3.74 -1.24
N TYR A 345 -18.18 4.95 -0.70
CA TYR A 345 -19.21 5.97 -0.89
C TYR A 345 -19.35 6.27 -2.39
N GLN A 346 -20.58 6.38 -2.88
CA GLN A 346 -20.88 6.52 -4.31
C GLN A 346 -20.71 7.96 -4.82
N SER A 347 -20.45 8.91 -3.92
CA SER A 347 -20.05 10.28 -4.25
C SER A 347 -19.30 10.94 -3.09
N ALA A 348 -18.56 12.01 -3.40
CA ALA A 348 -17.98 12.87 -2.36
C ALA A 348 -19.06 13.56 -1.50
N GLU A 349 -20.26 13.77 -2.08
CA GLU A 349 -21.43 14.29 -1.37
C GLU A 349 -21.92 13.31 -0.28
N GLU A 350 -22.01 12.01 -0.59
CA GLU A 350 -22.40 10.98 0.40
C GLU A 350 -21.38 10.96 1.56
N LEU A 351 -20.08 11.04 1.26
CA LEU A 351 -19.02 11.11 2.27
C LEU A 351 -19.11 12.38 3.12
N LYS A 352 -19.35 13.54 2.51
CA LYS A 352 -19.54 14.82 3.20
C LYS A 352 -20.69 14.74 4.21
N LEU A 353 -21.83 14.20 3.78
CA LEU A 353 -23.01 14.05 4.63
C LEU A 353 -22.76 13.07 5.78
N GLU A 354 -22.02 12.00 5.51
CA GLU A 354 -21.67 11.02 6.54
C GLU A 354 -20.75 11.62 7.62
N LEU A 355 -19.70 12.35 7.21
CA LEU A 355 -18.82 13.07 8.13
C LEU A 355 -19.59 14.11 8.94
N LYS A 356 -20.56 14.80 8.31
CA LYS A 356 -21.46 15.73 9.01
C LYS A 356 -22.26 15.00 10.10
N ARG A 357 -22.83 13.82 9.84
CA ARG A 357 -23.54 13.03 10.86
C ARG A 357 -22.64 12.71 12.04
N TYR A 358 -21.42 12.23 11.77
CA TYR A 358 -20.43 11.94 12.79
C TYR A 358 -20.10 13.19 13.64
N LEU A 359 -19.87 14.33 12.99
CA LEU A 359 -19.57 15.59 13.67
C LEU A 359 -20.75 16.10 14.51
N ASP A 360 -21.98 15.93 14.03
CA ASP A 360 -23.20 16.31 14.76
C ASP A 360 -23.56 15.32 15.89
N GLY A 361 -22.78 14.24 16.08
CA GLY A 361 -23.04 13.21 17.10
C GLY A 361 -24.21 12.28 16.75
N LEU A 362 -24.61 12.25 15.47
CA LEU A 362 -25.67 11.38 14.96
C LEU A 362 -25.10 10.02 14.53
N PRO A 363 -25.89 8.93 14.61
CA PRO A 363 -25.43 7.62 14.14
C PRO A 363 -25.06 7.65 12.65
N ILE A 364 -23.88 7.10 12.31
CA ILE A 364 -23.44 6.94 10.91
C ILE A 364 -24.32 5.91 10.17
N LEU A 365 -24.43 6.04 8.85
CA LEU A 365 -25.17 5.09 7.99
C LEU A 365 -24.29 3.91 7.57
N ALA A 366 -22.98 4.14 7.42
CA ALA A 366 -22.00 3.12 7.11
C ALA A 366 -21.94 2.08 8.24
N ARG A 367 -21.93 0.80 7.84
CA ARG A 367 -21.80 -0.32 8.78
C ARG A 367 -20.42 -0.95 8.63
N PRO A 368 -19.77 -1.36 9.73
CA PRO A 368 -18.50 -2.07 9.65
C PRO A 368 -18.70 -3.40 8.93
N VAL A 369 -17.71 -3.80 8.14
CA VAL A 369 -17.70 -5.12 7.48
C VAL A 369 -17.76 -6.21 8.55
N SER A 370 -18.72 -7.12 8.43
CA SER A 370 -18.96 -8.17 9.42
C SER A 370 -17.81 -9.20 9.46
N ALA A 371 -17.60 -9.83 10.62
CA ALA A 371 -16.53 -10.80 10.81
C ALA A 371 -16.57 -12.00 9.83
N PRO A 372 -17.75 -12.56 9.46
CA PRO A 372 -17.83 -13.62 8.45
C PRO A 372 -17.33 -13.17 7.08
N VAL A 373 -17.65 -11.94 6.67
CA VAL A 373 -17.20 -11.38 5.39
C VAL A 373 -15.69 -11.15 5.39
N LYS A 374 -15.13 -10.69 6.52
CA LYS A 374 -13.67 -10.55 6.68
C LYS A 374 -12.96 -11.91 6.57
N LEU A 375 -13.49 -12.96 7.22
CA LEU A 375 -12.93 -14.30 7.15
C LEU A 375 -13.02 -14.88 5.73
N TRP A 376 -14.15 -14.70 5.06
CA TRP A 376 -14.32 -15.12 3.66
C TRP A 376 -13.32 -14.44 2.73
N ARG A 377 -13.20 -13.11 2.81
CA ARG A 377 -12.21 -12.33 2.02
C ARG A 377 -10.78 -12.80 2.31
N TRP A 378 -10.45 -13.13 3.57
CA TRP A 378 -9.14 -13.68 3.94
C TRP A 378 -8.89 -15.07 3.32
N CYS A 379 -9.89 -15.97 3.34
CA CYS A 379 -9.79 -17.30 2.75
C CYS A 379 -9.56 -17.24 1.24
N VAL A 380 -10.32 -16.39 0.53
CA VAL A 380 -10.15 -16.19 -0.92
C VAL A 380 -8.74 -15.66 -1.24
N ARG A 381 -8.19 -14.82 -0.36
CA ARG A 381 -6.89 -14.20 -0.59
C ARG A 381 -5.69 -15.10 -0.25
N LYS A 382 -5.79 -15.91 0.80
CA LYS A 382 -4.71 -16.80 1.26
C LYS A 382 -5.14 -18.27 1.16
N PRO A 383 -5.40 -18.79 -0.06
CA PRO A 383 -5.98 -20.13 -0.23
C PRO A 383 -5.08 -21.23 0.32
N ALA A 384 -3.75 -21.10 0.20
CA ALA A 384 -2.81 -22.08 0.73
C ALA A 384 -2.83 -22.17 2.26
N LEU A 385 -2.80 -21.03 2.97
CA LEU A 385 -2.87 -21.00 4.44
C LEU A 385 -4.25 -21.42 4.94
N ALA A 386 -5.32 -20.99 4.28
CA ALA A 386 -6.67 -21.42 4.60
C ALA A 386 -6.82 -22.94 4.43
N GLY A 387 -6.32 -23.48 3.31
CA GLY A 387 -6.27 -24.92 3.05
C GLY A 387 -5.50 -25.68 4.12
N MET A 388 -4.30 -25.20 4.50
CA MET A 388 -3.49 -25.81 5.55
C MET A 388 -4.21 -25.82 6.91
N MET A 389 -4.86 -24.71 7.30
CA MET A 389 -5.65 -24.65 8.54
C MET A 389 -6.82 -25.65 8.52
N VAL A 390 -7.53 -25.75 7.39
CA VAL A 390 -8.61 -26.73 7.21
C VAL A 390 -8.05 -28.15 7.32
N SER A 391 -6.91 -28.44 6.69
CA SER A 391 -6.27 -29.76 6.78
C SER A 391 -5.91 -30.12 8.22
N VAL A 392 -5.33 -29.19 8.99
CA VAL A 392 -5.01 -29.41 10.41
C VAL A 392 -6.27 -29.72 11.23
N VAL A 393 -7.35 -28.96 11.03
CA VAL A 393 -8.64 -29.21 11.71
C VAL A 393 -9.21 -30.56 11.33
N VAL A 394 -9.22 -30.91 10.04
CA VAL A 394 -9.71 -32.22 9.56
C VAL A 394 -8.86 -33.36 10.12
N SER A 395 -7.53 -33.23 10.14
CA SER A 395 -6.65 -34.24 10.72
C SER A 395 -6.86 -34.42 12.22
N LEU A 396 -7.11 -33.34 12.98
CA LEU A 396 -7.47 -33.40 14.39
C LEU A 396 -8.82 -34.10 14.60
N LEU A 397 -9.83 -33.78 13.78
CA LEU A 397 -11.14 -34.42 13.85
C LEU A 397 -11.07 -35.92 13.53
N ILE A 398 -10.33 -36.29 12.47
CA ILE A 398 -10.11 -37.71 12.13
C ILE A 398 -9.32 -38.40 13.24
N GLY A 399 -8.24 -37.79 13.74
CA GLY A 399 -7.41 -38.34 14.79
C GLY A 399 -8.19 -38.58 16.09
N THR A 400 -9.03 -37.63 16.49
CA THR A 400 -9.92 -37.78 17.66
C THR A 400 -10.98 -38.86 17.44
N ALA A 401 -11.59 -38.93 16.25
CA ALA A 401 -12.56 -39.98 15.93
C ALA A 401 -11.93 -41.38 15.95
N VAL A 402 -10.76 -41.53 15.33
CA VAL A 402 -10.00 -42.80 15.30
C VAL A 402 -9.54 -43.19 16.70
N SER A 403 -8.99 -42.25 17.47
CA SER A 403 -8.57 -42.48 18.85
C SER A 403 -9.74 -42.92 19.73
N THR A 404 -10.89 -42.24 19.63
CA THR A 404 -12.12 -42.58 20.35
C THR A 404 -12.63 -43.97 19.96
N TYR A 405 -12.61 -44.30 18.66
CA TYR A 405 -13.01 -45.62 18.16
C TYR A 405 -12.11 -46.74 18.74
N PHE A 406 -10.80 -46.55 18.71
CA PHE A 406 -9.86 -47.52 19.31
C PHE A 406 -9.99 -47.61 20.82
N ALA A 407 -10.25 -46.51 21.52
CA ALA A 407 -10.50 -46.50 22.95
C ALA A 407 -11.76 -47.31 23.31
N ILE A 408 -12.86 -47.13 22.56
CA ILE A 408 -14.09 -47.91 22.73
C ILE A 408 -13.84 -49.40 22.49
N LEU A 409 -13.12 -49.74 21.42
CA LEU A 409 -12.76 -51.13 21.10
C LEU A 409 -11.89 -51.78 22.19
N ALA A 410 -10.91 -51.03 22.71
CA ALA A 410 -10.07 -51.50 23.80
C ALA A 410 -10.89 -51.77 25.07
N ASN A 411 -11.83 -50.87 25.39
CA ASN A 411 -12.71 -51.02 26.55
C ASN A 411 -13.62 -52.25 26.41
N GLN A 412 -14.21 -52.48 25.23
CA GLN A 412 -15.03 -53.67 24.97
C GLN A 412 -14.23 -54.98 25.05
N ARG A 413 -12.95 -54.97 24.64
CA ARG A 413 -12.07 -56.14 24.78
C ARG A 413 -11.74 -56.42 26.24
N ALA A 414 -11.50 -55.38 27.04
CA ALA A 414 -11.27 -55.51 28.47
C ALA A 414 -12.52 -56.09 29.16
N GLU A 415 -13.71 -55.57 28.87
CA GLU A 415 -14.97 -56.11 29.42
C GLU A 415 -15.19 -57.58 29.07
N ARG A 416 -14.93 -57.98 27.81
CA ARG A 416 -15.04 -59.39 27.41
C ARG A 416 -14.01 -60.29 28.08
N ALA A 417 -12.80 -59.79 28.31
CA ALA A 417 -11.76 -60.53 29.01
C ALA A 417 -12.15 -60.75 30.48
N ASP A 418 -12.65 -59.72 31.15
CA ASP A 418 -13.15 -59.80 32.53
C ASP A 418 -14.33 -60.76 32.65
N GLU A 419 -15.28 -60.69 31.72
CA GLU A 419 -16.42 -61.61 31.69
C GLU A 419 -15.98 -63.06 31.43
N GLY A 420 -15.03 -63.26 30.51
CA GLY A 420 -14.46 -64.59 30.24
C GLY A 420 -13.76 -65.19 31.46
N ILE A 421 -13.03 -64.38 32.23
CA ILE A 421 -12.41 -64.80 33.49
C ILE A 421 -13.47 -65.18 34.52
N ARG A 422 -14.54 -64.37 34.68
CA ARG A 422 -15.66 -64.67 35.59
C ARG A 422 -16.37 -65.98 35.24
N VAL A 423 -16.68 -66.20 33.97
CA VAL A 423 -17.32 -67.43 33.49
C VAL A 423 -16.42 -68.65 33.72
N ALA A 424 -15.10 -68.51 33.52
CA ALA A 424 -14.15 -69.60 33.79
C ALA A 424 -14.07 -69.96 35.28
N LEU A 425 -14.05 -68.96 36.16
CA LEU A 425 -14.03 -69.15 37.62
C LEU A 425 -15.31 -69.84 38.11
N THR A 426 -16.48 -69.36 37.71
CA THR A 426 -17.78 -69.98 38.07
C THR A 426 -17.93 -71.40 37.53
N SER A 427 -17.41 -71.69 36.33
CA SER A 427 -17.36 -73.05 35.78
C SER A 427 -16.44 -73.96 36.61
N LEU A 428 -15.29 -73.44 37.05
CA LEU A 428 -14.35 -74.18 37.91
C LEU A 428 -15.00 -74.50 39.27
N GLU A 429 -15.68 -73.54 39.89
CA GLU A 429 -16.45 -73.75 41.13
C GLU A 429 -17.48 -74.87 40.96
N THR A 430 -18.28 -74.81 39.90
CA THR A 430 -19.30 -75.83 39.62
C THR A 430 -18.69 -77.23 39.43
N ILE A 431 -17.54 -77.32 38.75
CA ILE A 431 -16.80 -78.58 38.57
C ILE A 431 -16.27 -79.08 39.91
N ILE A 432 -15.65 -78.22 40.72
CA ILE A 432 -15.10 -78.57 42.03
C ILE A 432 -16.22 -79.11 42.93
N GLU A 433 -17.36 -78.42 43.01
CA GLU A 433 -18.52 -78.87 43.80
C GLU A 433 -19.04 -80.23 43.33
N THR A 434 -19.17 -80.42 42.01
CA THR A 434 -19.65 -81.68 41.43
C THR A 434 -18.70 -82.84 41.72
N VAL A 435 -17.39 -82.61 41.57
CA VAL A 435 -16.35 -83.60 41.86
C VAL A 435 -16.31 -83.92 43.35
N GLN A 436 -16.38 -82.92 44.24
CA GLN A 436 -16.44 -83.12 45.68
C GLN A 436 -17.67 -83.94 46.09
N ARG A 437 -18.84 -83.63 45.53
CA ARG A 437 -20.11 -84.34 45.80
C ARG A 437 -20.02 -85.81 45.37
N LYS A 438 -19.49 -86.10 44.18
CA LYS A 438 -19.30 -87.48 43.70
C LYS A 438 -18.25 -88.23 44.52
N LEU A 439 -17.13 -87.59 44.87
CA LEU A 439 -16.08 -88.18 45.71
C LEU A 439 -16.56 -88.47 47.14
N TYR A 440 -17.60 -87.77 47.64
CA TYR A 440 -18.22 -88.07 48.93
C TYR A 440 -18.93 -89.42 48.98
N GLN A 441 -19.39 -89.91 47.84
CA GLN A 441 -20.13 -91.16 47.76
C GLN A 441 -19.23 -92.38 47.59
N VAL A 442 -17.90 -92.21 47.48
CA VAL A 442 -16.93 -93.29 47.28
C VAL A 442 -16.22 -93.66 48.60
N PRO A 443 -16.45 -94.85 49.17
CA PRO A 443 -15.77 -95.30 50.38
C PRO A 443 -14.25 -95.45 50.16
N GLY A 444 -13.43 -94.88 51.04
CA GLY A 444 -11.95 -94.97 50.99
C GLY A 444 -11.21 -93.84 50.25
N ALA A 445 -11.92 -92.88 49.65
CA ALA A 445 -11.32 -91.81 48.84
C ALA A 445 -10.74 -90.60 49.64
N SER A 446 -10.44 -90.76 50.93
CA SER A 446 -10.05 -89.66 51.84
C SER A 446 -8.71 -89.00 51.48
N LYS A 447 -7.78 -89.76 50.90
CA LYS A 447 -6.49 -89.24 50.42
C LYS A 447 -6.66 -88.35 49.19
N ILE A 448 -7.43 -88.83 48.20
CA ILE A 448 -7.73 -88.10 46.96
C ILE A 448 -8.46 -86.79 47.26
N ARG A 449 -9.39 -86.78 48.22
CA ARG A 449 -10.07 -85.54 48.65
C ARG A 449 -9.11 -84.50 49.22
N ARG A 450 -8.16 -84.91 50.07
CA ARG A 450 -7.17 -83.98 50.67
C ARG A 450 -6.22 -83.41 49.62
N ASP A 451 -5.79 -84.23 48.67
CA ASP A 451 -4.91 -83.75 47.60
C ASP A 451 -5.64 -82.80 46.64
N LEU A 452 -6.91 -83.07 46.32
CA LEU A 452 -7.76 -82.17 45.53
C LEU A 452 -7.93 -80.79 46.20
N LEU A 453 -8.17 -80.76 47.52
CA LEU A 453 -8.29 -79.51 48.28
C LEU A 453 -7.00 -78.69 48.27
N LYS A 454 -5.83 -79.34 48.32
CA LYS A 454 -4.53 -78.65 48.20
C LYS A 454 -4.31 -78.05 46.82
N VAL A 455 -4.73 -78.74 45.76
CA VAL A 455 -4.64 -78.21 44.38
C VAL A 455 -5.56 -77.00 44.21
N VAL A 456 -6.80 -77.08 44.71
CA VAL A 456 -7.76 -75.95 44.67
C VAL A 456 -7.23 -74.75 45.46
N ASP A 457 -6.71 -74.95 46.67
CA ASP A 457 -6.09 -73.88 47.47
C ASP A 457 -4.88 -73.25 46.77
N SER A 458 -4.07 -74.04 46.06
CA SER A 458 -2.95 -73.53 45.28
C SER A 458 -3.39 -72.71 44.06
N ILE A 459 -4.49 -73.11 43.39
CA ILE A 459 -5.03 -72.39 42.21
C ILE A 459 -5.63 -71.05 42.64
N LEU A 460 -6.39 -71.02 43.73
CA LEU A 460 -7.01 -69.79 44.27
C LEU A 460 -5.98 -68.76 44.76
N LYS A 461 -4.88 -69.22 45.37
CA LYS A 461 -3.76 -68.35 45.77
C LYS A 461 -3.05 -67.70 44.58
N CYS A 462 -2.94 -68.40 43.45
CA CYS A 462 -2.31 -67.86 42.23
C CYS A 462 -3.19 -66.85 41.49
N THR A 463 -4.52 -66.89 41.65
CA THR A 463 -5.46 -65.96 41.00
C THR A 463 -5.80 -64.71 41.84
N GLY A 464 -5.25 -64.60 43.05
CA GLY A 464 -5.45 -63.44 43.92
C GLY A 464 -6.81 -63.39 44.64
N PHE A 465 -7.65 -64.42 44.50
CA PHE A 465 -8.90 -64.56 45.25
C PHE A 465 -8.62 -65.28 46.57
N GLY A 466 -8.59 -64.52 47.67
CA GLY A 466 -8.40 -65.05 49.02
C GLY A 466 -9.60 -65.90 49.48
N PHE A 467 -9.32 -66.98 50.20
CA PHE A 467 -10.27 -67.99 50.70
C PHE A 467 -11.36 -67.43 51.65
N GLU A 468 -11.35 -66.14 51.97
CA GLU A 468 -12.26 -65.53 52.97
C GLU A 468 -13.73 -65.45 52.54
N GLN A 469 -14.07 -65.76 51.28
CA GLN A 469 -15.47 -65.89 50.83
C GLN A 469 -16.03 -67.32 50.89
N PHE A 470 -15.23 -68.31 51.26
CA PHE A 470 -15.64 -69.73 51.34
C PHE A 470 -15.63 -70.22 52.79
N VAL A 471 -16.52 -69.68 53.62
CA VAL A 471 -16.84 -70.23 54.93
C VAL A 471 -18.22 -70.89 54.84
N TRP A 472 -18.24 -72.22 54.97
CA TRP A 472 -19.46 -73.01 55.25
C TRP A 472 -19.77 -72.97 56.75
#